data_AF-A0A7S2A811-F1
#
_entry.id   AF-A0A7S2A811-F1
#
_cell.length_a   1.000
_cell.length_b   1.000
_cell.length_c   1.000
_cell.angle_alpha   90.00
_cell.angle_beta   90.00
_cell.angle_gamma   90.00
#
_symmetry.space_group_name_H-M   'P 1'
#
loop_
_entity.id
_entity.type
_entity.pdbx_description
1 polymer ?
#
loop_
_entity_poly.entity_id
_entity_poly.type
_entity_poly.pdbx_seq_one_letter_code
_entity_poly.pdbx_strand_id
1 'polypeptide(L)'
;SLDAVSVRVNASTGESAHLENVLFGDVYLCGGQSNMVFSMPVTTNPTEEARAADRYPHMRLFTVGQGTSSNRPLDDLRTVEQPWSVASFDALMGNAPMEYFSAVCWFFGRTIADGR
;
A
#
# COMPACT_ATOMS: atom_id res chain seq x y z
N SER A 1 -10.01 -0.08 -19.47
CA SER A 1 -10.78 -0.39 -18.26
C SER A 1 -9.80 -0.32 -17.10
N LEU A 2 -10.20 0.29 -15.99
CA LEU A 2 -9.40 0.33 -14.74
C LEU A 2 -9.71 -0.87 -13.84
N ASP A 3 -10.50 -1.82 -14.33
CA ASP A 3 -10.99 -2.93 -13.54
C ASP A 3 -9.86 -3.94 -13.31
N ALA A 4 -9.86 -4.53 -12.13
CA ALA A 4 -8.93 -5.59 -11.82
C ALA A 4 -9.18 -6.82 -12.71
N VAL A 5 -8.11 -7.51 -13.11
CA VAL A 5 -8.19 -8.69 -13.98
C VAL A 5 -7.67 -9.93 -13.26
N SER A 6 -8.05 -11.10 -13.76
CA SER A 6 -7.45 -12.37 -13.37
C SER A 6 -6.37 -12.78 -14.36
N VAL A 7 -5.20 -13.15 -13.86
CA VAL A 7 -4.05 -13.59 -14.66
C VAL A 7 -3.75 -15.04 -14.33
N ARG A 8 -3.64 -15.87 -15.37
CA ARG A 8 -3.17 -17.26 -15.25
C ARG A 8 -1.78 -17.38 -15.87
N VAL A 9 -0.85 -17.92 -15.10
CA VAL A 9 0.53 -18.17 -15.54
C VAL A 9 0.77 -19.67 -15.54
N ASN A 10 1.33 -20.20 -16.62
CA ASN A 10 1.71 -21.61 -16.75
C ASN A 10 3.21 -21.69 -17.08
N ALA A 11 3.96 -22.47 -16.31
CA ALA A 11 5.36 -22.76 -16.57
C ALA A 11 5.51 -23.93 -17.54
N SER A 12 6.60 -23.94 -18.31
CA SER A 12 6.92 -25.08 -19.20
C SER A 12 7.21 -26.39 -18.44
N THR A 13 7.51 -26.29 -17.15
CA THR A 13 7.71 -27.39 -16.20
C THR A 13 6.40 -27.95 -15.65
N GLY A 14 5.25 -27.34 -15.98
CA GLY A 14 3.90 -27.84 -15.66
C GLY A 14 3.23 -27.14 -14.46
N GLU A 15 3.95 -26.32 -13.70
CA GLU A 15 3.37 -25.49 -12.64
C GLU A 15 2.44 -24.43 -13.22
N SER A 16 1.41 -24.09 -12.47
CA SER A 16 0.52 -22.97 -12.80
C SER A 16 0.19 -22.14 -11.59
N ALA A 17 -0.05 -20.85 -11.81
CA ALA A 17 -0.48 -19.90 -10.81
C ALA A 17 -1.70 -19.14 -11.33
N HIS A 18 -2.63 -18.84 -10.43
CA HIS A 18 -3.79 -18.01 -10.69
C HIS A 18 -3.74 -16.79 -9.77
N LEU A 19 -3.69 -15.62 -10.37
CA LEU A 19 -3.69 -14.33 -9.69
C LEU A 19 -5.04 -13.68 -9.92
N GLU A 20 -5.69 -13.26 -8.85
CA GLU A 20 -6.96 -12.53 -8.89
C GLU A 20 -6.74 -11.10 -8.40
N ASN A 21 -7.63 -10.19 -8.81
CA ASN A 21 -7.57 -8.79 -8.42
C ASN A 21 -6.25 -8.10 -8.82
N VAL A 22 -5.75 -8.39 -10.03
CA VAL A 22 -4.51 -7.80 -10.56
C VAL A 22 -4.83 -6.44 -11.17
N LEU A 23 -4.12 -5.42 -10.69
CA LEU A 23 -4.18 -4.06 -11.22
C LEU A 23 -2.91 -3.77 -12.03
N PHE A 24 -3.07 -2.99 -13.09
CA PHE A 24 -1.97 -2.43 -13.87
C PHE A 24 -1.97 -0.92 -13.72
N GLY A 25 -0.83 -0.36 -13.35
CA GLY A 25 -0.69 1.07 -13.09
C GLY A 25 0.69 1.40 -12.54
N ASP A 26 0.79 2.59 -11.96
CA ASP A 26 2.04 3.10 -11.39
C ASP A 26 2.24 2.65 -9.94
N VAL A 27 3.51 2.44 -9.57
CA VAL A 27 3.91 2.16 -8.19
C VAL A 27 4.76 3.33 -7.70
N TYR A 28 4.27 3.99 -6.66
CA TYR A 28 4.98 5.11 -6.02
C TYR A 28 5.63 4.63 -4.72
N LEU A 29 6.95 4.78 -4.64
CA LEU A 29 7.71 4.47 -3.44
C LEU A 29 7.82 5.72 -2.55
N CYS A 30 7.17 5.66 -1.40
CA CYS A 30 7.22 6.72 -0.38
C CYS A 30 8.31 6.39 0.65
N GLY A 31 9.53 6.86 0.42
CA GLY A 31 10.67 6.67 1.32
C GLY A 31 11.16 7.98 1.93
N GLY A 32 11.67 7.94 3.15
CA GLY A 32 12.21 9.11 3.83
C GLY A 32 12.53 8.87 5.30
N GLN A 33 12.69 9.98 6.03
CA GLN A 33 12.90 9.98 7.48
C GLN A 33 11.56 10.08 8.24
N SER A 34 11.58 10.51 9.50
CA SER A 34 10.42 10.57 10.41
C SER A 34 9.14 11.19 9.83
N ASN A 35 9.24 12.25 9.03
CA ASN A 35 8.06 12.88 8.42
C ASN A 35 7.35 11.97 7.40
N MET A 36 8.07 11.02 6.78
CA MET A 36 7.44 10.04 5.89
C MET A 36 6.68 8.96 6.68
N VAL A 37 7.04 8.76 7.95
CA VAL A 37 6.36 7.86 8.88
C VAL A 37 5.23 8.60 9.63
N PHE A 38 4.90 9.84 9.23
CA PHE A 38 3.77 10.57 9.80
C PHE A 38 2.47 9.84 9.48
N SER A 39 1.81 9.33 10.51
CA SER A 39 0.70 8.40 10.37
C SER A 39 -0.64 9.09 10.13
N MET A 40 -1.53 8.41 9.40
CA MET A 40 -2.87 8.91 9.11
C MET A 40 -3.66 9.39 10.35
N PRO A 41 -3.70 8.68 11.50
CA PRO A 41 -4.49 9.10 12.65
C PRO A 41 -4.07 10.42 13.30
N VAL A 42 -2.86 10.93 13.05
CA VAL A 42 -2.38 12.21 13.60
C VAL A 42 -2.56 13.39 12.63
N THR A 43 -3.22 13.16 11.49
CA THR A 43 -3.54 14.21 10.52
C THR A 43 -4.75 15.04 10.95
N THR A 44 -5.07 16.09 10.18
CA THR A 44 -6.33 16.83 10.32
C THR A 44 -7.49 16.00 9.76
N ASN A 45 -8.58 15.87 10.53
CA ASN A 45 -9.79 15.11 10.16
C ASN A 45 -9.53 13.66 9.68
N PRO A 46 -8.74 12.85 10.42
CA PRO A 46 -8.26 11.56 9.95
C PRO A 46 -9.40 10.57 9.66
N THR A 47 -10.46 10.60 10.47
CA THR A 47 -11.63 9.72 10.30
C THR A 47 -12.41 10.03 9.02
N GLU A 48 -12.55 11.31 8.67
CA GLU A 48 -13.26 11.71 7.44
C GLU A 48 -12.45 11.27 6.22
N GLU A 49 -11.14 11.54 6.25
CA GLU A 49 -10.23 11.14 5.19
C GLU A 49 -10.18 9.62 5.01
N ALA A 50 -10.11 8.87 6.11
CA ALA A 50 -10.12 7.41 6.08
C ALA A 50 -11.43 6.84 5.52
N ARG A 51 -12.59 7.44 5.83
CA ARG A 51 -13.88 7.03 5.23
C ARG A 51 -13.95 7.32 3.74
N ALA A 52 -13.25 8.34 3.26
CA ALA A 52 -13.18 8.62 1.83
C ALA A 52 -12.32 7.61 1.07
N ALA A 53 -11.44 6.87 1.76
CA ALA A 53 -10.54 5.91 1.14
C ALA A 53 -11.25 4.77 0.41
N ASP A 54 -12.43 4.36 0.90
CA ASP A 54 -13.26 3.32 0.26
C ASP A 54 -13.72 3.71 -1.16
N ARG A 55 -13.61 4.99 -1.54
CA ARG A 55 -13.92 5.49 -2.89
C ARG A 55 -12.78 5.22 -3.89
N TYR A 56 -11.64 4.70 -3.45
CA TYR A 56 -10.48 4.42 -4.27
C TYR A 56 -10.19 2.91 -4.36
N PRO A 57 -11.11 2.09 -4.92
CA PRO A 57 -10.99 0.63 -4.94
C PRO A 57 -9.82 0.12 -5.79
N HIS A 58 -9.17 0.99 -6.57
CA HIS A 58 -8.00 0.69 -7.38
C HIS A 58 -6.68 1.20 -6.79
N MET A 59 -6.72 1.85 -5.62
CA MET A 59 -5.51 2.18 -4.87
C MET A 59 -5.14 1.02 -3.94
N ARG A 60 -3.84 0.77 -3.81
CA ARG A 60 -3.28 -0.27 -2.95
C ARG A 60 -2.24 0.34 -2.02
N LEU A 61 -2.30 -0.05 -0.76
CA LEU A 61 -1.40 0.42 0.30
C LEU A 61 -0.50 -0.73 0.74
N PHE A 62 0.77 -0.44 0.97
CA PHE A 62 1.76 -1.42 1.42
C PHE A 62 2.86 -0.71 2.21
N THR A 63 3.22 -1.28 3.36
CA THR A 63 4.24 -0.72 4.25
C THR A 63 5.27 -1.79 4.57
N VAL A 64 6.51 -1.55 4.12
CA VAL A 64 7.67 -2.36 4.48
C VAL A 64 7.98 -2.16 5.96
N GLY A 65 8.28 -3.24 6.67
CA GLY A 65 8.59 -3.15 8.09
C GLY A 65 9.90 -2.43 8.37
N GLN A 66 9.91 -1.66 9.45
CA GLN A 66 11.03 -0.84 9.88
C GLN A 66 12.04 -1.63 10.72
N GLY A 67 13.18 -1.00 11.06
CA GLY A 67 14.20 -1.58 11.96
C GLY A 67 15.04 -2.70 11.34
N THR A 68 14.90 -2.95 10.04
CA THR A 68 15.74 -3.92 9.33
C THR A 68 17.17 -3.39 9.20
N SER A 69 18.13 -4.15 9.73
CA SER A 69 19.57 -3.91 9.54
C SER A 69 20.20 -5.10 8.84
N SER A 70 21.07 -4.85 7.86
CA SER A 70 21.81 -5.88 7.15
C SER A 70 23.13 -5.35 6.62
N ASN A 71 24.19 -6.16 6.71
CA ASN A 71 25.51 -5.86 6.15
C ASN A 71 25.63 -6.28 4.67
N ARG A 72 24.56 -6.84 4.10
CA ARG A 72 24.48 -7.27 2.70
C ARG A 72 23.09 -6.98 2.11
N PRO A 73 22.94 -6.86 0.79
CA PRO A 73 21.63 -6.84 0.17
C PRO A 73 20.79 -8.03 0.63
N LEU A 74 19.51 -7.78 0.86
CA LEU A 74 18.54 -8.82 1.17
C LEU A 74 17.81 -9.20 -0.11
N ASP A 75 17.59 -10.49 -0.30
CA ASP A 75 16.83 -11.00 -1.45
C ASP A 75 15.32 -10.77 -1.28
N ASP A 76 14.87 -10.52 -0.05
CA ASP A 76 13.46 -10.28 0.28
C ASP A 76 13.33 -9.36 1.51
N LEU A 77 12.13 -8.81 1.70
CA LEU A 77 11.75 -8.03 2.88
C LEU A 77 11.79 -8.93 4.12
N ARG A 78 12.30 -8.39 5.24
CA ARG A 78 12.31 -9.12 6.52
C ARG A 78 10.95 -9.12 7.20
N THR A 79 10.29 -7.98 7.14
CA THR A 79 9.02 -7.73 7.81
C THR A 79 8.15 -6.86 6.90
N VAL A 80 6.85 -7.06 7.03
CA VAL A 80 5.81 -6.27 6.35
C VAL A 80 4.89 -5.79 7.45
N GLU A 81 4.80 -4.48 7.62
CA GLU A 81 3.90 -3.85 8.60
C GLU A 81 2.47 -3.79 8.08
N GLN A 82 2.32 -3.50 6.78
CA GLN A 82 1.02 -3.51 6.12
C GLN A 82 1.11 -4.32 4.83
N PRO A 83 0.36 -5.43 4.72
CA PRO A 83 0.31 -6.21 3.48
C PRO A 83 -0.37 -5.42 2.37
N TRP A 84 -0.24 -5.89 1.13
CA TRP A 84 -0.80 -5.25 -0.05
C TRP A 84 -2.33 -5.19 0.04
N SER A 85 -2.84 -4.05 0.50
CA SER A 85 -4.22 -3.88 0.95
C SER A 85 -4.96 -2.93 0.02
N VAL A 86 -6.24 -3.21 -0.24
CA VAL A 86 -7.14 -2.22 -0.86
C VAL A 86 -7.20 -0.99 0.04
N ALA A 87 -7.13 0.21 -0.53
CA ALA A 87 -7.37 1.43 0.23
C ALA A 87 -8.76 1.36 0.89
N SER A 88 -8.79 1.52 2.21
CA SER A 88 -10.01 1.48 3.01
C SER A 88 -9.81 2.23 4.31
N PHE A 89 -10.90 2.43 5.05
CA PHE A 89 -10.84 2.99 6.38
C PHE A 89 -9.82 2.27 7.27
N ASP A 90 -9.94 0.93 7.37
CA ASP A 90 -9.06 0.11 8.21
C ASP A 90 -7.61 0.11 7.71
N ALA A 91 -7.40 0.13 6.39
CA ALA A 91 -6.06 0.14 5.81
C ALA A 91 -5.31 1.47 6.10
N LEU A 92 -6.00 2.60 6.21
CA LEU A 92 -5.37 3.87 6.59
C LEU A 92 -5.28 4.05 8.10
N MET A 93 -6.32 3.65 8.82
CA MET A 93 -6.41 3.85 10.27
C MET A 93 -5.70 2.77 11.07
N GLY A 94 -5.23 1.70 10.43
CA GLY A 94 -4.50 0.57 11.01
C GLY A 94 -5.23 -0.11 12.18
N ASN A 95 -4.59 -1.15 12.73
CA ASN A 95 -5.16 -1.94 13.83
C ASN A 95 -4.39 -1.78 15.15
N ALA A 96 -3.23 -1.14 15.13
CA ALA A 96 -2.40 -0.89 16.30
C ALA A 96 -1.65 0.45 16.21
N PRO A 97 -1.25 1.03 17.36
CA PRO A 97 -0.51 2.28 17.39
C PRO A 97 0.79 2.20 16.58
N MET A 98 0.99 3.16 15.67
CA MET A 98 2.13 3.23 14.74
C MET A 98 2.18 2.22 13.59
N GLU A 99 1.19 1.33 13.45
CA GLU A 99 1.02 0.46 12.27
C GLU A 99 0.15 1.12 11.18
N TYR A 100 0.25 2.44 11.08
CA TYR A 100 -0.63 3.26 10.25
C TYR A 100 0.08 3.63 8.97
N PHE A 101 -0.65 3.67 7.86
CA PHE A 101 -0.08 4.10 6.58
C PHE A 101 0.39 5.55 6.65
N SER A 102 1.44 5.86 5.88
CA SER A 102 1.98 7.21 5.76
C SER A 102 0.91 8.16 5.21
N ALA A 103 0.58 9.19 5.98
CA ALA A 103 -0.35 10.22 5.55
C ALA A 103 0.17 10.99 4.35
N VAL A 104 1.47 11.28 4.33
CA VAL A 104 2.11 11.97 3.21
C VAL A 104 1.95 11.15 1.94
N CYS A 105 2.18 9.84 2.03
CA CYS A 105 2.02 8.94 0.89
C CYS A 105 0.55 8.84 0.45
N TRP A 106 -0.39 8.76 1.40
CA TRP A 106 -1.82 8.74 1.11
C TRP A 106 -2.27 9.99 0.34
N PHE A 107 -1.98 11.18 0.87
CA PHE A 107 -2.42 12.43 0.24
C PHE A 107 -1.79 12.64 -1.14
N PHE A 108 -0.54 12.22 -1.32
CA PHE A 108 0.11 12.23 -2.63
C PHE A 108 -0.59 11.29 -3.61
N GLY A 109 -0.79 10.02 -3.24
CA GLY A 109 -1.46 9.04 -4.08
C GLY A 109 -2.89 9.44 -4.43
N ARG A 110 -3.63 10.00 -3.46
CA ARG A 110 -4.98 10.52 -3.67
C ARG A 110 -5.00 11.70 -4.64
N THR A 111 -4.03 12.61 -4.55
CA THR A 111 -3.89 13.75 -5.47
C THR A 111 -3.73 13.27 -6.92
N ILE A 112 -2.88 12.26 -7.14
CA ILE A 112 -2.72 11.61 -8.45
C ILE A 112 -4.02 10.93 -8.90
N ALA A 113 -4.68 10.18 -8.01
CA ALA A 113 -5.92 9.47 -8.33
C ALA A 113 -7.06 10.42 -8.72
N ASP A 114 -7.11 11.60 -8.10
CA ASP A 114 -8.04 12.68 -8.42
C ASP A 114 -7.68 13.44 -9.70
N GLY A 115 -6.53 13.14 -10.32
CA GLY A 115 -6.02 13.85 -11.50
C GLY A 115 -5.57 15.28 -11.21
N ARG A 116 -5.11 15.56 -9.98
CA ARG A 116 -4.66 16.87 -9.52
C ARG A 116 -3.14 16.95 -9.39
#